data_AF-G5DYT1-F1
#
_entry.id   AF-G5DYT1-F1
#
_cell.length_a   1.000
_cell.length_b   1.000
_cell.length_c   1.000
_cell.angle_alpha   90.00
_cell.angle_beta   90.00
_cell.angle_gamma   90.00
#
_symmetry.space_group_name_H-M   'P 1'
#
loop_
_entity.id
_entity.type
_entity.pdbx_description
1 polymer ?
#
loop_
_entity_poly.entity_id
_entity_poly.type
_entity_poly.pdbx_seq_one_letter_code
_entity_poly.pdbx_strand_id
1 'polypeptide(L)'
;ELSNSQQSVQTLSLWLIHHRKHAASIVIVWQRELRRAKASRKLTFLYLANDVIQNSKRKGPEFTREFENVLLDAFSHVSSEAEDLQDLENAASGDAAVRQKIASLPQDVQDVSLLEKITDKEAAERLSKTVDEACLLLAEYNGRLAAELDDRRQLAKMLMEYTQ
;
A
#
# COMPACT_ATOMS: atom_id res chain seq x y z
N GLU A 1 14.96 -15.19 -4.33
CA GLU A 1 14.12 -14.19 -5.02
C GLU A 1 13.67 -13.12 -4.02
N LEU A 2 13.45 -11.88 -4.49
CA LEU A 2 12.96 -10.79 -3.64
C LEU A 2 11.47 -10.98 -3.35
N SER A 3 11.13 -11.14 -2.07
CA SER A 3 9.75 -11.18 -1.56
C SER A 3 9.47 -9.96 -0.68
N ASN A 4 8.20 -9.79 -0.30
CA ASN A 4 7.74 -8.72 0.60
C ASN A 4 8.17 -8.89 2.08
N SER A 5 8.99 -9.89 2.42
CA SER A 5 9.45 -10.09 3.79
C SER A 5 10.71 -9.30 4.09
N GLN A 6 10.80 -8.75 5.31
CA GLN A 6 11.97 -7.99 5.77
C GLN A 6 13.27 -8.80 5.65
N GLN A 7 13.24 -10.10 5.97
CA GLN A 7 14.39 -10.98 5.86
C GLN A 7 14.90 -11.11 4.41
N SER A 8 13.98 -11.18 3.43
CA SER A 8 14.34 -11.26 2.01
C SER A 8 15.04 -9.99 1.55
N VAL A 9 14.47 -8.83 1.91
CA VAL A 9 15.03 -7.50 1.61
C VAL A 9 16.43 -7.36 2.21
N GLN A 10 16.61 -7.67 3.50
CA GLN A 10 17.91 -7.55 4.18
C GLN A 10 18.96 -8.49 3.59
N THR A 11 18.59 -9.74 3.30
CA THR A 11 19.51 -10.73 2.73
C THR A 11 20.02 -10.26 1.37
N LEU A 12 19.12 -9.76 0.50
CA LEU A 12 19.52 -9.23 -0.80
C LEU A 12 20.33 -7.93 -0.67
N SER A 13 19.92 -7.02 0.22
CA SER A 13 20.64 -5.77 0.50
C SER A 13 22.10 -6.03 0.87
N LEU A 14 22.35 -6.95 1.80
CA LEU A 14 23.72 -7.33 2.19
C LEU A 14 24.55 -7.84 1.01
N TRP A 15 23.96 -8.67 0.14
CA TRP A 15 24.63 -9.16 -1.06
C TRP A 15 24.95 -8.03 -2.05
N LEU A 16 24.04 -7.08 -2.24
CA LEU A 16 24.28 -5.92 -3.11
C LEU A 16 25.38 -5.01 -2.55
N ILE A 17 25.36 -4.73 -1.23
CA ILE A 17 26.39 -3.94 -0.54
C ILE A 17 27.77 -4.59 -0.65
N HIS A 18 27.84 -5.92 -0.58
CA HIS A 18 29.08 -6.66 -0.80
C HIS A 18 29.66 -6.39 -2.20
N HIS A 19 28.80 -6.30 -3.22
CA HIS A 19 29.16 -6.07 -4.61
C HIS A 19 29.13 -4.58 -5.04
N ARG A 20 29.25 -3.64 -4.10
CA ARG A 20 29.13 -2.18 -4.36
C ARG A 20 30.05 -1.61 -5.45
N LYS A 21 31.14 -2.29 -5.82
CA LYS A 21 31.97 -1.93 -6.98
C LYS A 21 31.17 -1.91 -8.30
N HIS A 22 30.02 -2.58 -8.32
CA HIS A 22 29.09 -2.65 -9.44
C HIS A 22 27.81 -1.82 -9.20
N ALA A 23 27.84 -0.85 -8.27
CA ALA A 23 26.65 -0.08 -7.87
C ALA A 23 25.89 0.51 -9.08
N ALA A 24 26.58 1.13 -10.03
CA ALA A 24 25.96 1.70 -11.22
C ALA A 24 25.16 0.66 -12.02
N SER A 25 25.78 -0.48 -12.34
CA SER A 25 25.10 -1.58 -13.05
C SER A 25 23.94 -2.16 -12.24
N ILE A 26 24.09 -2.29 -10.93
CA ILE A 26 23.05 -2.79 -10.02
C ILE A 26 21.84 -1.84 -10.01
N VAL A 27 22.07 -0.53 -9.89
CA VAL A 27 20.99 0.47 -9.84
C VAL A 27 20.25 0.55 -11.17
N ILE A 28 20.95 0.45 -12.30
CA ILE A 28 20.33 0.36 -13.63
C ILE A 28 19.42 -0.86 -13.73
N VAL A 29 19.89 -2.04 -13.27
CA VAL A 29 19.06 -3.25 -13.26
C VAL A 29 17.87 -3.09 -12.33
N TRP A 30 18.08 -2.57 -11.11
CA TRP A 30 17.01 -2.29 -10.15
C TRP A 30 15.93 -1.40 -10.75
N GLN A 31 16.29 -0.30 -11.41
CA GLN A 31 15.34 0.64 -12.01
C GLN A 31 14.55 -0.02 -13.15
N ARG A 32 15.23 -0.81 -13.99
CA ARG A 32 14.58 -1.57 -15.07
C ARG A 32 13.59 -2.59 -14.52
N GLU A 33 13.96 -3.34 -13.49
CA GLU A 33 13.09 -4.35 -12.88
C GLU A 33 11.94 -3.70 -12.09
N LEU A 34 12.15 -2.56 -11.42
CA LEU A 34 11.10 -1.77 -10.78
C LEU A 34 10.03 -1.33 -11.79
N ARG A 35 10.47 -0.82 -12.95
CA ARG A 35 9.56 -0.38 -14.02
C ARG A 35 8.74 -1.52 -14.61
N ARG A 36 9.27 -2.75 -14.60
CA ARG A 36 8.58 -3.96 -15.09
C ARG A 36 7.71 -4.64 -14.03
N ALA A 37 7.94 -4.35 -12.75
CA ALA A 37 7.23 -4.99 -11.65
C ALA A 37 5.78 -4.52 -11.58
N LYS A 38 4.87 -5.40 -11.15
CA LYS A 38 3.49 -5.05 -10.80
C LYS A 38 3.47 -4.10 -9.59
N ALA A 39 2.43 -3.26 -9.47
CA ALA A 39 2.25 -2.29 -8.38
C ALA A 39 2.54 -2.88 -6.99
N SER A 40 1.96 -4.03 -6.65
CA SER A 40 2.17 -4.73 -5.38
C SER A 40 3.62 -5.13 -5.05
N ARG A 41 4.52 -5.16 -6.05
CA ARG A 41 5.95 -5.45 -5.86
C ARG A 41 6.82 -4.19 -5.84
N LYS A 42 6.35 -3.06 -6.37
CA LYS A 42 7.14 -1.83 -6.48
C LYS A 42 7.56 -1.30 -5.11
N LEU A 43 6.67 -1.39 -4.11
CA LEU A 43 7.00 -1.01 -2.73
C LEU A 43 8.19 -1.82 -2.17
N THR A 44 8.24 -3.12 -2.43
CA THR A 44 9.37 -3.98 -2.03
C THR A 44 10.69 -3.56 -2.69
N PHE A 45 10.67 -3.09 -3.94
CA PHE A 45 11.85 -2.55 -4.61
C PHE A 45 12.32 -1.24 -3.97
N LEU A 46 11.39 -0.37 -3.57
CA LEU A 46 11.71 0.85 -2.83
C LEU A 46 12.30 0.53 -1.44
N TYR A 47 11.79 -0.49 -0.75
CA TYR A 47 12.39 -0.97 0.51
C TYR A 47 13.80 -1.50 0.34
N LEU A 48 14.06 -2.24 -0.73
CA LEU A 48 15.41 -2.68 -1.05
C LEU A 48 16.34 -1.50 -1.31
N ALA A 49 15.91 -0.51 -2.10
CA ALA A 49 16.72 0.69 -2.35
C ALA A 49 17.03 1.44 -1.06
N ASN A 50 16.02 1.65 -0.20
CA ASN A 50 16.20 2.30 1.08
C ASN A 50 17.19 1.56 1.98
N ASP A 51 17.01 0.25 2.16
CA ASP A 51 17.88 -0.57 3.00
C ASP A 51 19.34 -0.56 2.48
N VAL A 52 19.54 -0.65 1.16
CA VAL A 52 20.86 -0.55 0.53
C VAL A 52 21.49 0.83 0.77
N ILE A 53 20.75 1.91 0.54
CA ILE A 53 21.25 3.28 0.72
C ILE A 53 21.64 3.52 2.18
N GLN A 54 20.78 3.14 3.13
CA GLN A 54 21.01 3.37 4.55
C GLN A 54 22.19 2.53 5.07
N ASN A 55 22.28 1.25 4.70
CA ASN A 55 23.30 0.34 5.22
C ASN A 55 24.65 0.44 4.47
N SER A 56 24.68 0.97 3.25
CA SER A 56 25.94 1.15 2.49
C SER A 56 26.76 2.36 2.93
N LYS A 57 26.17 3.37 3.61
CA LYS A 57 26.85 4.64 3.96
C LYS A 57 28.20 4.46 4.67
N ARG A 58 28.33 3.43 5.52
CA ARG A 58 29.58 3.12 6.26
C ARG A 58 30.63 2.38 5.41
N LYS A 59 30.27 1.87 4.23
CA LYS A 59 31.12 1.10 3.32
C LYS A 59 31.62 1.93 2.14
N GLY A 60 30.84 2.93 1.72
CA GLY A 60 31.19 3.89 0.69
C GLY A 60 29.97 4.60 0.11
N PRO A 61 30.17 5.68 -0.67
CA PRO A 61 29.09 6.52 -1.18
C PRO A 61 28.51 6.03 -2.53
N GLU A 62 28.99 4.90 -3.08
CA GLU A 62 28.68 4.46 -4.44
C GLU A 62 27.18 4.31 -4.63
N PHE A 63 26.49 3.56 -3.77
CA PHE A 63 25.05 3.39 -3.88
C PHE A 63 24.26 4.68 -3.64
N THR A 64 24.67 5.51 -2.69
CA THR A 64 24.00 6.80 -2.45
C THR A 64 24.01 7.66 -3.72
N ARG A 65 25.17 7.79 -4.38
CA ARG A 65 25.30 8.56 -5.63
C ARG A 65 24.49 7.98 -6.78
N GLU A 66 24.53 6.66 -6.96
CA GLU A 66 23.82 6.03 -8.07
C GLU A 66 22.29 6.10 -7.88
N PHE A 67 21.80 5.87 -6.66
CA PHE A 67 20.37 5.96 -6.38
C PHE A 67 19.85 7.40 -6.43
N GLU A 68 20.63 8.40 -6.01
CA GLU A 68 20.24 9.81 -6.09
C GLU A 68 19.81 10.22 -7.51
N ASN A 69 20.49 9.72 -8.54
CA ASN A 69 20.20 10.02 -9.95
C ASN A 69 18.89 9.40 -10.46
N VAL A 70 18.41 8.32 -9.84
CA VAL A 70 17.26 7.54 -10.35
C VAL A 70 16.04 7.59 -9.44
N LEU A 71 16.20 7.99 -8.16
CA LEU A 71 15.13 7.89 -7.18
C LEU A 71 13.95 8.81 -7.48
N LEU A 72 14.20 10.06 -7.89
CA LEU A 72 13.11 10.98 -8.25
C LEU A 72 12.23 10.43 -9.38
N ASP A 73 12.87 9.92 -10.44
CA ASP A 73 12.19 9.28 -11.56
C ASP A 73 11.48 7.99 -11.14
N ALA A 74 12.11 7.17 -10.30
CA ALA A 74 11.51 5.95 -9.76
C ALA A 74 10.26 6.25 -8.91
N PHE A 75 10.31 7.25 -8.03
CA PHE A 75 9.16 7.67 -7.22
C PHE A 75 8.04 8.21 -8.09
N SER A 76 8.35 9.07 -9.07
CA SER A 76 7.35 9.60 -10.01
C SER A 76 6.67 8.48 -10.80
N HIS A 77 7.41 7.44 -11.20
CA HIS A 77 6.85 6.29 -11.90
C HIS A 77 5.96 5.44 -11.00
N VAL A 78 6.40 5.17 -9.76
CA VAL A 78 5.59 4.42 -8.78
C VAL A 78 4.32 5.18 -8.42
N SER A 79 4.38 6.51 -8.27
CA SER A 79 3.20 7.32 -7.96
C SER A 79 2.22 7.37 -9.13
N SER A 80 2.69 7.58 -10.36
CA SER A 80 1.79 7.61 -11.54
C SER A 80 1.11 6.26 -11.76
N GLU A 81 1.81 5.16 -11.51
CA GLU A 81 1.26 3.81 -11.73
C GLU A 81 0.39 3.33 -10.55
N ALA A 82 0.58 3.90 -9.36
CA ALA A 82 -0.38 3.76 -8.26
C ALA A 82 -1.69 4.52 -8.56
N GLU A 83 -1.62 5.58 -9.37
CA GLU A 83 -2.79 6.31 -9.89
C GLU A 83 -3.42 5.60 -11.11
N ASP A 84 -2.62 4.89 -11.92
CA ASP A 84 -3.10 4.13 -13.08
C ASP A 84 -3.77 2.79 -12.71
N LEU A 85 -5.07 2.90 -12.43
CA LEU A 85 -6.14 2.09 -13.06
C LEU A 85 -6.38 0.61 -12.71
N GLN A 86 -5.84 0.04 -11.63
CA GLN A 86 -6.41 -1.22 -11.09
C GLN A 86 -6.44 -1.32 -9.56
N ASP A 87 -5.52 -0.64 -8.88
CA ASP A 87 -5.53 -0.55 -7.41
C ASP A 87 -6.42 0.60 -6.91
N LEU A 88 -6.64 1.65 -7.71
CA LEU A 88 -7.58 2.73 -7.39
C LEU A 88 -9.06 2.28 -7.47
N GLU A 89 -9.41 1.35 -8.36
CA GLU A 89 -10.75 0.75 -8.40
C GLU A 89 -11.04 -0.10 -7.16
N ASN A 90 -10.01 -0.69 -6.54
CA ASN A 90 -10.12 -1.47 -5.30
C ASN A 90 -9.80 -0.65 -4.03
N ALA A 91 -9.24 0.55 -4.16
CA ALA A 91 -9.02 1.47 -3.05
C ALA A 91 -10.36 1.84 -2.43
N ALA A 92 -10.49 1.75 -1.10
CA ALA A 92 -11.71 2.13 -0.41
C ALA A 92 -12.07 3.61 -0.71
N SER A 93 -11.07 4.48 -0.88
CA SER A 93 -11.30 5.87 -1.27
C SER A 93 -11.63 6.08 -2.75
N GLY A 94 -11.38 5.11 -3.64
CA GLY A 94 -11.75 5.18 -5.06
C GLY A 94 -13.14 4.60 -5.33
N ASP A 95 -13.59 3.68 -4.48
CA ASP A 95 -14.85 2.94 -4.61
C ASP A 95 -16.08 3.80 -4.27
N ALA A 96 -16.52 4.57 -5.27
CA ALA A 96 -17.71 5.43 -5.17
C ALA A 96 -19.00 4.61 -4.94
N ALA A 97 -19.09 3.41 -5.50
CA ALA A 97 -20.26 2.55 -5.40
C ALA A 97 -20.46 2.03 -3.97
N VAL A 98 -19.41 1.53 -3.32
CA VAL A 98 -19.48 1.09 -1.92
C VAL A 98 -19.77 2.25 -0.97
N ARG A 99 -19.15 3.42 -1.19
CA ARG A 99 -19.45 4.63 -0.39
C ARG A 99 -20.91 5.06 -0.50
N GLN A 100 -21.49 5.03 -1.69
CA GLN A 100 -22.89 5.35 -1.88
C GLN A 100 -23.79 4.34 -1.15
N LYS A 101 -23.45 3.04 -1.19
CA LYS A 101 -24.18 2.00 -0.44
C LYS A 101 -24.12 2.24 1.07
N ILE A 102 -22.93 2.52 1.61
CA ILE A 102 -22.74 2.85 3.05
C ILE A 102 -23.56 4.08 3.44
N ALA A 103 -23.52 5.14 2.62
CA ALA A 103 -24.28 6.37 2.87
C ALA A 103 -25.81 6.16 2.80
N SER A 104 -26.27 5.15 2.05
CA SER A 104 -27.68 4.79 1.92
C SER A 104 -28.18 3.72 2.89
N LEU A 105 -27.35 3.29 3.86
CA LEU A 105 -27.77 2.28 4.85
C LEU A 105 -29.01 2.75 5.63
N PRO A 106 -30.02 1.89 5.84
CA PRO A 106 -31.24 2.26 6.56
C PRO A 106 -30.97 2.74 7.99
N GLN A 107 -31.80 3.65 8.51
CA GLN A 107 -31.66 4.10 9.91
C GLN A 107 -31.87 2.96 10.91
N ASP A 108 -32.73 2.00 10.61
CA ASP A 108 -33.01 0.84 11.46
C ASP A 108 -31.77 -0.07 11.67
N VAL A 109 -30.77 0.04 10.78
CA VAL A 109 -29.48 -0.67 10.89
C VAL A 109 -28.47 0.11 11.75
N GLN A 110 -28.67 1.41 11.92
CA GLN A 110 -27.74 2.32 12.59
C GLN A 110 -28.19 2.70 14.00
N ASP A 111 -29.50 2.69 14.27
CA ASP A 111 -30.10 3.19 15.51
C ASP A 111 -30.81 2.07 16.29
N VAL A 112 -30.24 1.71 17.43
CA VAL A 112 -30.75 0.64 18.30
C VAL A 112 -32.13 0.96 18.90
N SER A 113 -32.52 2.24 18.98
CA SER A 113 -33.82 2.66 19.52
C SER A 113 -34.99 2.26 18.61
N LEU A 114 -34.72 2.01 17.33
CA LEU A 114 -35.74 1.61 16.35
C LEU A 114 -36.12 0.12 16.48
N LEU A 115 -35.35 -0.67 17.24
CA LEU A 115 -35.67 -2.08 17.51
C LEU A 115 -37.00 -2.24 18.26
N GLU A 116 -37.38 -1.26 19.10
CA GLU A 116 -38.65 -1.28 19.84
C GLU A 116 -39.88 -1.25 18.92
N LYS A 117 -39.72 -0.81 17.66
CA LYS A 117 -40.80 -0.74 16.67
C LYS A 117 -41.02 -2.06 15.93
N ILE A 118 -40.17 -3.06 16.13
CA ILE A 118 -40.26 -4.36 15.46
C ILE A 118 -41.21 -5.25 16.27
N THR A 119 -42.41 -5.42 15.76
CA THR A 119 -43.47 -6.14 16.47
C THR A 119 -43.63 -7.59 16.01
N ASP A 120 -43.02 -7.97 14.90
CA ASP A 120 -43.15 -9.31 14.32
C ASP A 120 -41.79 -9.94 13.96
N LYS A 121 -41.78 -11.27 14.01
CA LYS A 121 -40.59 -12.09 13.79
C LYS A 121 -40.03 -11.94 12.38
N GLU A 122 -40.89 -11.77 11.38
CA GLU A 122 -40.47 -11.70 9.98
C GLU A 122 -39.74 -10.37 9.68
N ALA A 123 -40.22 -9.27 10.26
CA ALA A 123 -39.53 -7.98 10.24
C ALA A 123 -38.18 -8.03 10.97
N ALA A 124 -38.11 -8.72 12.12
CA ALA A 124 -36.84 -8.91 12.85
C ALA A 124 -35.82 -9.71 12.02
N GLU A 125 -36.23 -10.79 11.36
CA GLU A 125 -35.36 -11.60 10.50
C GLU A 125 -34.86 -10.82 9.28
N ARG A 126 -35.71 -9.98 8.66
CA ARG A 126 -35.31 -9.07 7.58
C ARG A 126 -34.28 -8.04 8.03
N LEU A 127 -34.48 -7.44 9.20
CA LEU A 127 -33.53 -6.49 9.75
C LEU A 127 -32.20 -7.17 10.08
N SER A 128 -32.22 -8.34 10.73
CA SER A 128 -31.01 -9.10 11.06
C SER A 128 -30.15 -9.35 9.82
N LYS A 129 -30.77 -9.80 8.73
CA LYS A 129 -30.06 -10.02 7.46
C LYS A 129 -29.44 -8.73 6.90
N THR A 130 -30.18 -7.63 6.97
CA THR A 130 -29.71 -6.33 6.49
C THR A 130 -28.53 -5.80 7.33
N VAL A 131 -28.59 -6.00 8.65
CA VAL A 131 -27.51 -5.65 9.59
C VAL A 131 -26.25 -6.48 9.30
N ASP A 132 -26.40 -7.79 9.08
CA ASP A 132 -25.26 -8.67 8.78
C ASP A 132 -24.56 -8.27 7.47
N GLU A 133 -25.33 -7.99 6.42
CA GLU A 133 -24.80 -7.51 5.14
C GLU A 133 -24.09 -6.14 5.29
N ALA A 134 -24.65 -5.23 6.07
CA ALA A 134 -24.06 -3.92 6.35
C ALA A 134 -22.75 -4.03 7.16
N CYS A 135 -22.72 -4.91 8.16
CA CYS A 135 -21.51 -5.18 8.97
C CYS A 135 -20.37 -5.71 8.11
N LEU A 136 -20.64 -6.67 7.22
CA LEU A 136 -19.64 -7.22 6.30
C LEU A 136 -19.10 -6.13 5.37
N LEU A 137 -19.98 -5.33 4.77
CA LEU A 137 -19.61 -4.23 3.88
C LEU A 137 -18.70 -3.20 4.59
N LEU A 138 -19.07 -2.80 5.81
CA LEU A 138 -18.30 -1.83 6.59
C LEU A 138 -16.94 -2.39 7.04
N ALA A 139 -16.90 -3.66 7.45
CA ALA A 139 -15.65 -4.32 7.85
C ALA A 139 -14.68 -4.40 6.67
N GLU A 140 -15.16 -4.81 5.49
CA GLU A 140 -14.35 -4.90 4.28
C GLU A 140 -13.86 -3.51 3.83
N TYR A 141 -14.74 -2.51 3.82
CA TYR A 141 -14.40 -1.13 3.47
C TYR A 141 -13.35 -0.53 4.41
N ASN A 142 -13.55 -0.67 5.72
CA ASN A 142 -12.62 -0.13 6.73
C ASN A 142 -11.26 -0.85 6.70
N GLY A 143 -11.24 -2.16 6.46
CA GLY A 143 -10.00 -2.92 6.29
C GLY A 143 -9.20 -2.44 5.08
N ARG A 144 -9.86 -2.26 3.93
CA ARG A 144 -9.27 -1.70 2.71
C ARG A 144 -8.75 -0.27 2.94
N LEU A 145 -9.53 0.58 3.60
CA LEU A 145 -9.14 1.97 3.89
C LEU A 145 -7.93 2.04 4.84
N ALA A 146 -7.87 1.16 5.84
CA ALA A 146 -6.75 1.11 6.77
C ALA A 146 -5.44 0.71 6.07
N ALA A 147 -5.47 -0.29 5.18
CA ALA A 147 -4.32 -0.70 4.38
C ALA A 147 -3.83 0.45 3.48
N GLU A 148 -4.76 1.12 2.78
CA GLU A 148 -4.46 2.26 1.92
C GLU A 148 -3.82 3.43 2.68
N LEU A 149 -4.29 3.70 3.90
CA LEU A 149 -3.72 4.74 4.77
C LEU A 149 -2.31 4.37 5.26
N ASP A 150 -2.03 3.10 5.52
CA ASP A 150 -0.69 2.65 5.94
C ASP A 150 0.33 2.77 4.80
N ASP A 151 -0.04 2.33 3.60
CA ASP A 151 0.78 2.46 2.39
C ASP A 151 1.14 3.93 2.11
N ARG A 152 0.16 4.84 2.22
CA ARG A 152 0.39 6.29 2.06
C ARG A 152 1.32 6.85 3.13
N ARG A 153 1.20 6.42 4.39
CA ARG A 153 2.09 6.87 5.48
C ARG A 153 3.52 6.39 5.25
N GLN A 154 3.69 5.15 4.82
CA GLN A 154 5.00 4.59 4.52
C GLN A 154 5.67 5.34 3.36
N LEU A 155 4.93 5.59 2.28
CA LEU A 155 5.41 6.41 1.15
C LEU A 155 5.80 7.82 1.60
N ALA A 156 4.95 8.50 2.37
CA ALA A 156 5.24 9.83 2.89
C ALA A 156 6.50 9.85 3.78
N LYS A 157 6.70 8.84 4.61
CA LYS A 157 7.92 8.69 5.42
C LYS A 157 9.16 8.53 4.54
N MET A 158 9.10 7.71 3.50
CA MET A 158 10.22 7.54 2.57
C MET A 158 10.57 8.84 1.83
N LEU A 159 9.57 9.62 1.43
CA LEU A 159 9.80 10.93 0.80
C LEU A 159 10.43 11.94 1.76
N MET A 160 10.02 11.93 3.03
CA MET A 160 10.63 12.77 4.08
C MET A 160 12.09 12.37 4.37
N GLU A 161 12.41 11.07 4.41
CA GLU A 161 13.79 10.58 4.61
C GLU A 161 14.69 10.87 3.41
N TYR A 162 14.15 11.01 2.20
CA TYR A 162 14.91 11.33 0.99
C TYR A 162 15.23 12.83 0.85
N THR A 163 14.43 13.70 1.48
CA THR A 163 14.58 15.16 1.39
C THR A 163 15.46 15.76 2.49
N GLN A 164 15.99 14.94 3.40
CA GLN A 164 16.95 15.30 4.47
C GLN A 164 18.36 14.78 4.16
#